data_AF-A0A8S1D111-F1
#
_entry.id   AF-A0A8S1D111-F1
#
_cell.length_a   1.000
_cell.length_b   1.000
_cell.length_c   1.000
_cell.angle_alpha   90.00
_cell.angle_beta   90.00
_cell.angle_gamma   90.00
#
_symmetry.space_group_name_H-M   'P 1'
#
loop_
_entity.id
_entity.type
_entity.pdbx_description
1 polymer ?
#
loop_
_entity_poly.entity_id
_entity_poly.type
_entity_poly.pdbx_seq_one_letter_code
_entity_poly.pdbx_strand_id
1 'polypeptide(L)'
;MFSCRKMSVDPELAGVQVEEVTAAGAVQLGEGPHWIDSEQALYWVDLLAGVLHRLHPASGKHTSTTPPGKKSLGFVVPVFRQPHHFVVGLGLDVALLRWDGETQCAIERVLGSVHATPGSLRFNDGKADPQGRLWAGTMSTAIDKGVDPQPEIGSLYSLEESGVKKHVDYVGISNGLAWRDAIMYYIDSSAGRVDAFDLEPASGQLSGRRCVFDLQKNGVPGVPDGMTIDSVGNLWVACFDGAQVICVDPERGALLRRIPIPAKQVTSVCWGGRLLDELFVTTAAVKAETGKVAAGRLYRVTGLGANGLLNDQVHLPLRQ
;
A
#
# COMPACT_ATOMS: atom_id res chain seq x y z
N MET A 1 17.63 23.72 35.21
CA MET A 1 16.23 24.02 34.82
C MET A 1 16.06 23.67 33.36
N PHE A 2 15.60 22.46 33.05
CA PHE A 2 15.25 22.09 31.67
C PHE A 2 13.85 22.61 31.38
N SER A 3 13.78 23.59 30.48
CA SER A 3 12.52 24.15 29.98
C SER A 3 11.78 23.05 29.21
N CYS A 4 10.67 22.58 29.78
CA CYS A 4 9.71 21.74 29.10
C CYS A 4 9.01 22.60 28.03
N ARG A 5 9.47 22.53 26.79
CA ARG A 5 8.74 23.09 25.65
C ARG A 5 7.47 22.25 25.49
N LYS A 6 6.33 22.80 25.92
CA LYS A 6 5.02 22.32 25.44
C LYS A 6 5.06 22.40 23.92
N MET A 7 5.09 21.26 23.25
CA MET A 7 4.79 21.19 21.81
C MET A 7 3.36 21.71 21.67
N SER A 8 3.19 22.84 21.00
CA SER A 8 1.87 23.32 20.59
C SER A 8 1.27 22.25 19.69
N VAL A 9 0.16 21.65 20.11
CA VAL A 9 -0.64 20.79 19.24
C VAL A 9 -1.08 21.67 18.06
N ASP A 10 -0.77 21.24 16.84
CA ASP A 10 -1.24 21.90 15.63
C ASP A 10 -2.78 21.99 15.70
N PRO A 11 -3.38 23.20 15.63
CA PRO A 11 -4.83 23.35 15.66
C PRO A 11 -5.55 22.52 14.59
N GLU A 12 -4.88 22.22 13.48
CA GLU A 12 -5.41 21.37 12.40
C GLU A 12 -5.48 19.87 12.75
N LEU A 13 -4.82 19.46 13.84
CA LEU A 13 -4.88 18.10 14.39
C LEU A 13 -5.81 17.99 15.61
N ALA A 14 -6.54 19.05 15.96
CA ALA A 14 -7.50 19.01 17.05
C ALA A 14 -8.58 17.94 16.79
N GLY A 15 -8.64 16.93 17.65
CA GLY A 15 -9.58 15.81 17.53
C GLY A 15 -9.04 14.59 16.78
N VAL A 16 -7.87 14.68 16.13
CA VAL A 16 -7.22 13.53 15.50
C VAL A 16 -6.67 12.60 16.58
N GLN A 17 -7.02 11.31 16.51
CA GLN A 17 -6.48 10.27 17.40
C GLN A 17 -5.68 9.26 16.58
N VAL A 18 -4.52 8.84 17.09
CA VAL A 18 -3.68 7.80 16.49
C VAL A 18 -3.54 6.67 17.50
N GLU A 19 -4.08 5.50 17.16
CA GLU A 19 -4.17 4.34 18.05
C GLU A 19 -3.49 3.14 17.42
N GLU A 20 -2.71 2.38 18.19
CA GLU A 20 -2.24 1.06 17.79
C GLU A 20 -3.40 0.06 17.89
N VAL A 21 -3.66 -0.71 16.83
CA VAL A 21 -4.82 -1.62 16.75
C VAL A 21 -4.46 -3.11 16.69
N THR A 22 -3.19 -3.46 16.58
CA THR A 22 -2.73 -4.86 16.62
C THR A 22 -2.30 -5.28 18.02
N ALA A 23 -2.96 -6.30 18.58
CA ALA A 23 -2.46 -7.01 19.76
C ALA A 23 -1.28 -7.96 19.41
N ALA A 24 -1.19 -8.38 18.14
CA ALA A 24 -0.11 -9.23 17.65
C ALA A 24 1.24 -8.49 17.63
N GLY A 25 2.33 -9.27 17.66
CA GLY A 25 3.70 -8.75 17.61
C GLY A 25 3.99 -7.91 16.36
N ALA A 26 5.10 -7.19 16.39
CA ALA A 26 5.54 -6.38 15.26
C ALA A 26 5.78 -7.23 14.01
N VAL A 27 5.31 -6.75 12.85
CA VAL A 27 5.64 -7.29 11.53
C VAL A 27 6.97 -6.74 11.03
N GLN A 28 7.64 -7.47 10.14
CA GLN A 28 8.91 -7.02 9.57
C GLN A 28 8.69 -5.88 8.58
N LEU A 29 7.81 -6.07 7.59
CA LEU A 29 7.44 -5.06 6.61
C LEU A 29 5.93 -5.13 6.33
N GLY A 30 5.14 -4.46 7.18
CA GLY A 30 3.69 -4.38 7.01
C GLY A 30 3.35 -3.55 5.77
N GLU A 31 2.54 -4.09 4.87
CA GLU A 31 2.27 -3.47 3.56
C GLU A 31 0.87 -3.78 3.03
N GLY A 32 0.50 -3.08 1.95
CA GLY A 32 -0.69 -3.37 1.16
C GLY A 32 -2.00 -3.53 1.95
N PRO A 33 -2.35 -2.59 2.85
CA PRO A 33 -3.59 -2.66 3.61
C PRO A 33 -4.81 -2.54 2.68
N HIS A 34 -5.79 -3.42 2.89
CA HIS A 34 -7.02 -3.47 2.13
C HIS A 34 -8.21 -3.71 3.06
N TRP A 35 -9.15 -2.77 3.08
CA TRP A 35 -10.40 -2.87 3.84
C TRP A 35 -11.48 -3.62 3.07
N ILE A 36 -12.05 -4.66 3.68
CA ILE A 36 -13.23 -5.36 3.16
C ILE A 36 -14.46 -4.98 3.97
N ASP A 37 -15.29 -4.11 3.38
CA ASP A 37 -16.45 -3.53 4.06
C ASP A 37 -17.51 -4.56 4.48
N SER A 38 -17.80 -5.54 3.63
CA SER A 38 -18.78 -6.61 3.96
C SER A 38 -18.36 -7.46 5.16
N GLU A 39 -17.06 -7.52 5.45
CA GLU A 39 -16.52 -8.25 6.59
C GLU A 39 -16.19 -7.33 7.77
N GLN A 40 -16.18 -6.01 7.56
CA GLN A 40 -15.64 -5.02 8.49
C GLN A 40 -14.23 -5.41 8.98
N ALA A 41 -13.39 -5.88 8.04
CA ALA A 41 -12.09 -6.45 8.33
C ALA A 41 -10.99 -5.81 7.46
N LEU A 42 -9.83 -5.60 8.08
CA LEU A 42 -8.63 -5.16 7.41
C LEU A 42 -7.75 -6.36 7.06
N TYR A 43 -7.26 -6.39 5.83
CA TYR A 43 -6.23 -7.32 5.36
C TYR A 43 -4.95 -6.55 5.08
N TRP A 44 -3.79 -7.15 5.34
CA TRP A 44 -2.49 -6.58 4.99
C TRP A 44 -1.44 -7.69 4.97
N VAL A 45 -0.26 -7.40 4.43
CA VAL A 45 0.82 -8.38 4.29
C VAL A 45 1.99 -8.02 5.18
N ASP A 46 2.71 -9.01 5.70
CA ASP A 46 4.12 -8.85 6.07
C ASP A 46 4.94 -9.32 4.86
N LEU A 47 5.41 -8.36 4.07
CA LEU A 47 5.92 -8.59 2.73
C LEU A 47 7.13 -9.53 2.74
N LEU A 48 8.08 -9.28 3.65
CA LEU A 48 9.33 -10.04 3.72
C LEU A 48 9.13 -11.39 4.40
N ALA A 49 8.23 -11.48 5.38
CA ALA A 49 7.89 -12.74 6.03
C ALA A 49 6.97 -13.63 5.17
N GLY A 50 6.31 -13.06 4.15
CA GLY A 50 5.36 -13.77 3.30
C GLY A 50 4.08 -14.15 4.05
N VAL A 51 3.63 -13.30 4.99
CA VAL A 51 2.45 -13.58 5.82
C VAL A 51 1.30 -12.66 5.40
N LEU A 52 0.11 -13.23 5.20
CA LEU A 52 -1.13 -12.50 5.03
C LEU A 52 -1.83 -12.42 6.38
N HIS A 53 -2.27 -11.23 6.77
CA HIS A 53 -2.97 -10.96 8.01
C HIS A 53 -4.40 -10.48 7.76
N ARG A 54 -5.26 -10.71 8.76
CA ARG A 54 -6.64 -10.21 8.82
C ARG A 54 -6.97 -9.76 10.24
N LEU A 55 -7.57 -8.58 10.39
CA LEU A 55 -8.00 -8.01 11.67
C LEU A 55 -9.45 -7.55 11.59
N HIS A 56 -10.22 -7.91 12.61
CA HIS A 56 -11.52 -7.31 12.92
C HIS A 56 -11.33 -6.22 13.98
N PRO A 57 -11.29 -4.92 13.63
CA PRO A 57 -10.91 -3.88 14.57
C PRO A 57 -11.84 -3.78 15.79
N ALA A 58 -13.14 -4.03 15.59
CA ALA A 58 -14.13 -3.94 16.66
C ALA A 58 -13.97 -5.01 17.76
N SER A 59 -13.50 -6.21 17.40
CA SER A 59 -13.30 -7.32 18.35
C SER A 59 -11.84 -7.57 18.71
N GLY A 60 -10.90 -6.98 17.96
CA GLY A 60 -9.47 -7.28 18.05
C GLY A 60 -9.10 -8.68 17.53
N LYS A 61 -10.04 -9.44 16.94
CA LYS A 61 -9.75 -10.78 16.41
C LYS A 61 -8.79 -10.66 15.23
N HIS A 62 -7.62 -11.30 15.38
CA HIS A 62 -6.56 -11.33 14.39
C HIS A 62 -6.27 -12.77 13.98
N THR A 63 -6.15 -12.99 12.67
CA THR A 63 -5.71 -14.26 12.08
C THR A 63 -4.64 -13.99 11.03
N SER A 64 -3.82 -15.00 10.74
CA SER A 64 -2.79 -14.90 9.72
C SER A 64 -2.49 -16.23 9.07
N THR A 65 -2.00 -16.20 7.84
CA THR A 65 -1.58 -17.39 7.11
C THR A 65 -0.35 -17.10 6.26
N THR A 66 0.41 -18.13 5.92
CA THR A 66 1.52 -18.06 4.98
C THR A 66 1.13 -18.85 3.72
N PRO A 67 0.99 -18.18 2.56
CA PRO A 67 0.78 -18.89 1.31
C PRO A 67 1.87 -19.93 1.03
N PRO A 68 1.54 -21.09 0.43
CA PRO A 68 2.53 -22.09 0.05
C PRO A 68 3.66 -21.52 -0.83
N GLY A 69 4.88 -22.02 -0.64
CA GLY A 69 6.06 -21.66 -1.45
C GLY A 69 7.06 -20.69 -0.80
N LYS A 70 6.73 -20.10 0.36
CA LYS A 70 7.63 -19.24 1.16
C LYS A 70 8.34 -18.14 0.33
N LYS A 71 7.57 -17.43 -0.49
CA LYS A 71 8.04 -16.25 -1.26
C LYS A 71 7.66 -14.97 -0.51
N SER A 72 8.24 -13.84 -0.91
CA SER A 72 7.74 -12.53 -0.51
C SER A 72 6.30 -12.33 -0.99
N LEU A 73 5.50 -11.61 -0.20
CA LEU A 73 4.09 -11.35 -0.48
C LEU A 73 3.88 -9.84 -0.65
N GLY A 74 3.93 -9.34 -1.87
CA GLY A 74 3.95 -7.89 -2.16
C GLY A 74 2.63 -7.17 -1.82
N PHE A 75 1.52 -7.77 -2.23
CA PHE A 75 0.19 -7.18 -2.08
C PHE A 75 -0.89 -8.26 -1.93
N VAL A 76 -2.08 -7.84 -1.50
CA VAL A 76 -3.31 -8.64 -1.45
C VAL A 76 -4.49 -7.79 -1.90
N VAL A 77 -5.24 -8.26 -2.89
CA VAL A 77 -6.46 -7.58 -3.37
C VAL A 77 -7.59 -8.61 -3.50
N PRO A 78 -8.76 -8.42 -2.88
CA PRO A 78 -9.89 -9.33 -2.98
C PRO A 78 -10.39 -9.45 -4.43
N VAL A 79 -10.97 -10.60 -4.74
CA VAL A 79 -11.63 -10.85 -6.03
C VAL A 79 -13.11 -10.49 -5.95
N PHE A 80 -13.57 -9.73 -6.93
CA PHE A 80 -14.96 -9.29 -7.00
C PHE A 80 -15.95 -10.46 -7.00
N ARG A 81 -16.90 -10.40 -6.06
CA ARG A 81 -17.96 -11.42 -5.84
C ARG A 81 -17.45 -12.84 -5.64
N GLN A 82 -16.21 -13.02 -5.20
CA GLN A 82 -15.66 -14.33 -4.83
C GLN A 82 -15.09 -14.24 -3.41
N PRO A 83 -15.95 -14.41 -2.39
CA PRO A 83 -15.49 -14.46 -1.00
C PRO A 83 -14.32 -15.43 -0.85
N HIS A 84 -13.39 -15.12 0.05
CA HIS A 84 -12.20 -15.93 0.33
C HIS A 84 -11.18 -16.03 -0.82
N HIS A 85 -11.39 -15.34 -1.95
CA HIS A 85 -10.44 -15.32 -3.07
C HIS A 85 -9.75 -13.97 -3.16
N PHE A 86 -8.43 -14.03 -3.36
CA PHE A 86 -7.56 -12.88 -3.41
C PHE A 86 -6.58 -13.03 -4.57
N VAL A 87 -6.25 -11.93 -5.23
CA VAL A 87 -5.09 -11.83 -6.08
C VAL A 87 -3.92 -11.31 -5.26
N VAL A 88 -2.78 -12.00 -5.34
CA VAL A 88 -1.59 -11.72 -4.54
C VAL A 88 -0.32 -11.70 -5.40
N GLY A 89 0.67 -10.92 -4.99
CA GLY A 89 2.01 -10.90 -5.60
C GLY A 89 2.98 -11.79 -4.83
N LEU A 90 3.33 -12.97 -5.38
CA LEU A 90 4.22 -13.96 -4.77
C LEU A 90 5.57 -14.00 -5.48
N GLY A 91 6.55 -13.26 -4.97
CA GLY A 91 7.80 -13.01 -5.69
C GLY A 91 7.51 -12.30 -7.02
N LEU A 92 7.59 -13.02 -8.15
CA LEU A 92 7.28 -12.49 -9.49
C LEU A 92 6.01 -13.07 -10.12
N ASP A 93 5.25 -13.84 -9.35
CA ASP A 93 3.98 -14.40 -9.79
C ASP A 93 2.82 -13.53 -9.27
N VAL A 94 1.88 -13.20 -10.14
CA VAL A 94 0.54 -12.80 -9.75
C VAL A 94 -0.29 -14.08 -9.64
N ALA A 95 -0.82 -14.37 -8.46
CA ALA A 95 -1.50 -15.65 -8.21
C ALA A 95 -2.90 -15.45 -7.61
N LEU A 96 -3.79 -16.41 -7.90
CA LEU A 96 -5.07 -16.56 -7.22
C LEU A 96 -4.87 -17.39 -5.95
N LEU A 97 -5.08 -16.76 -4.81
CA LEU A 97 -5.05 -17.33 -3.48
C LEU A 97 -6.48 -17.56 -2.99
N ARG A 98 -6.76 -18.73 -2.44
CA ARG A 98 -7.95 -18.99 -1.62
C ARG A 98 -7.55 -19.03 -0.15
N TRP A 99 -8.18 -18.21 0.68
CA TRP A 99 -8.03 -18.25 2.14
C TRP A 99 -9.37 -18.02 2.84
N ASP A 100 -9.76 -18.97 3.70
CA ASP A 100 -10.99 -18.91 4.52
C ASP A 100 -10.98 -17.81 5.60
N GLY A 101 -9.85 -17.13 5.80
CA GLY A 101 -9.66 -16.12 6.84
C GLY A 101 -9.28 -16.72 8.21
N GLU A 102 -9.04 -18.03 8.28
CA GLU A 102 -8.68 -18.77 9.49
C GLU A 102 -7.47 -19.68 9.23
N THR A 103 -7.66 -20.85 8.60
CA THR A 103 -6.63 -21.91 8.53
C THR A 103 -6.37 -22.45 7.13
N GLN A 104 -7.39 -22.52 6.26
CA GLN A 104 -7.25 -23.12 4.94
C GLN A 104 -6.76 -22.10 3.93
N CYS A 105 -5.51 -22.23 3.51
CA CYS A 105 -4.83 -21.33 2.59
C CYS A 105 -4.18 -22.11 1.44
N ALA A 106 -4.50 -21.78 0.20
CA ALA A 106 -3.97 -22.47 -0.97
C ALA A 106 -3.80 -21.53 -2.18
N ILE A 107 -2.74 -21.73 -2.94
CA ILE A 107 -2.59 -21.15 -4.29
C ILE A 107 -3.36 -22.03 -5.26
N GLU A 108 -4.40 -21.48 -5.88
CA GLU A 108 -5.20 -22.21 -6.86
C GLU A 108 -4.54 -22.21 -8.24
N ARG A 109 -4.00 -21.05 -8.65
CA ARG A 109 -3.29 -20.91 -9.93
C ARG A 109 -2.45 -19.64 -9.98
N VAL A 110 -1.45 -19.67 -10.85
CA VAL A 110 -0.75 -18.46 -11.31
C VAL A 110 -1.58 -17.81 -12.43
N LEU A 111 -1.79 -16.50 -12.31
CA LEU A 111 -2.53 -15.66 -13.28
C LEU A 111 -1.58 -15.01 -14.30
N GLY A 112 -0.34 -14.72 -13.90
CA GLY A 112 0.72 -14.23 -14.77
C GLY A 112 2.04 -14.13 -14.01
N SER A 113 3.16 -14.08 -14.74
CA SER A 113 4.49 -13.99 -14.14
C SER A 113 5.34 -12.97 -14.88
N VAL A 114 6.16 -12.24 -14.13
CA VAL A 114 7.24 -11.42 -14.70
C VAL A 114 8.47 -12.31 -14.89
N HIS A 115 8.97 -12.39 -16.12
CA HIS A 115 10.17 -13.18 -16.42
C HIS A 115 11.43 -12.33 -16.18
N ALA A 116 12.22 -12.72 -15.18
CA ALA A 116 13.50 -12.10 -14.85
C ALA A 116 14.45 -13.14 -14.23
N THR A 117 15.71 -12.76 -14.00
CA THR A 117 16.66 -13.60 -13.27
C THR A 117 16.08 -14.00 -11.90
N PRO A 118 16.09 -15.29 -11.54
CA PRO A 118 15.51 -15.75 -10.27
C PRO A 118 16.04 -14.98 -9.06
N GLY A 119 15.14 -14.46 -8.24
CA GLY A 119 15.47 -13.71 -7.03
C GLY A 119 16.00 -12.29 -7.27
N SER A 120 16.10 -11.81 -8.51
CA SER A 120 16.54 -10.42 -8.79
C SER A 120 15.46 -9.38 -8.51
N LEU A 121 14.20 -9.73 -8.73
CA LEU A 121 13.05 -8.86 -8.57
C LEU A 121 11.98 -9.50 -7.66
N ARG A 122 11.13 -8.65 -7.10
CA ARG A 122 9.84 -9.02 -6.50
C ARG A 122 8.78 -7.97 -6.83
N PHE A 123 7.51 -8.36 -6.86
CA PHE A 123 6.41 -7.41 -6.73
C PHE A 123 6.53 -6.67 -5.39
N ASN A 124 6.14 -5.40 -5.41
CA ASN A 124 6.03 -4.55 -4.22
C ASN A 124 4.55 -4.21 -4.02
N ASP A 125 4.12 -2.96 -4.19
CA ASP A 125 2.71 -2.59 -4.03
C ASP A 125 1.84 -2.98 -5.25
N GLY A 126 0.54 -3.14 -4.99
CA GLY A 126 -0.45 -3.45 -6.01
C GLY A 126 -1.88 -3.16 -5.56
N LYS A 127 -2.71 -2.66 -6.48
CA LYS A 127 -4.10 -2.25 -6.22
C LYS A 127 -4.94 -2.42 -7.49
N ALA A 128 -6.24 -2.68 -7.32
CA ALA A 128 -7.18 -2.66 -8.44
C ALA A 128 -7.55 -1.21 -8.80
N ASP A 129 -7.69 -0.92 -10.09
CA ASP A 129 -8.31 0.31 -10.56
C ASP A 129 -9.85 0.25 -10.47
N PRO A 130 -10.57 1.37 -10.72
CA PRO A 130 -12.04 1.40 -10.66
C PRO A 130 -12.78 0.49 -11.63
N GLN A 131 -12.09 -0.12 -12.60
CA GLN A 131 -12.65 -1.12 -13.51
C GLN A 131 -12.33 -2.56 -13.06
N GLY A 132 -11.62 -2.71 -11.95
CA GLY A 132 -11.19 -3.99 -11.39
C GLY A 132 -9.93 -4.56 -12.03
N ARG A 133 -9.18 -3.79 -12.83
CA ARG A 133 -7.89 -4.24 -13.37
C ARG A 133 -6.84 -4.16 -12.26
N LEU A 134 -6.15 -5.25 -11.98
CA LEU A 134 -5.00 -5.21 -11.07
C LEU A 134 -3.84 -4.42 -11.70
N TRP A 135 -3.28 -3.49 -10.95
CA TRP A 135 -1.99 -2.85 -11.21
C TRP A 135 -1.01 -3.23 -10.11
N ALA A 136 0.22 -3.60 -10.47
CA ALA A 136 1.26 -3.94 -9.53
C ALA A 136 2.63 -3.76 -10.18
N GLY A 137 3.62 -3.31 -9.43
CA GLY A 137 4.97 -3.14 -9.99
C GLY A 137 6.05 -3.84 -9.19
N THR A 138 7.20 -3.98 -9.84
CA THR A 138 8.35 -4.71 -9.34
C THR A 138 9.48 -3.78 -8.89
N MET A 139 10.37 -4.32 -8.08
CA MET A 139 11.61 -3.66 -7.64
C MET A 139 12.72 -4.70 -7.42
N SER A 140 13.97 -4.24 -7.40
CA SER A 140 15.13 -5.08 -7.08
C SER A 140 15.09 -5.59 -5.64
N THR A 141 15.31 -6.89 -5.44
CA THR A 141 15.47 -7.48 -4.09
C THR A 141 16.80 -7.10 -3.43
N ALA A 142 17.75 -6.53 -4.19
CA ALA A 142 19.01 -6.06 -3.64
C ALA A 142 18.81 -4.92 -2.62
N ILE A 143 17.73 -4.15 -2.76
CA ILE A 143 17.35 -3.07 -1.83
C ILE A 143 17.08 -3.62 -0.43
N ASP A 144 16.51 -4.83 -0.32
CA ASP A 144 16.28 -5.49 0.96
C ASP A 144 17.60 -5.83 1.70
N LYS A 145 18.74 -5.74 0.99
CA LYS A 145 20.10 -5.93 1.51
C LYS A 145 20.89 -4.63 1.63
N GLY A 146 20.22 -3.48 1.48
CA GLY A 146 20.84 -2.14 1.60
C GLY A 146 21.59 -1.67 0.35
N VAL A 147 21.31 -2.25 -0.82
CA VAL A 147 21.81 -1.75 -2.11
C VAL A 147 20.89 -0.62 -2.60
N ASP A 148 21.46 0.37 -3.28
CA ASP A 148 20.68 1.46 -3.90
C ASP A 148 19.66 0.92 -4.92
N PRO A 149 18.56 1.65 -5.17
CA PRO A 149 17.58 1.25 -6.17
C PRO A 149 18.20 1.02 -7.55
N GLN A 150 17.64 0.04 -8.28
CA GLN A 150 18.04 -0.35 -9.64
C GLN A 150 16.86 -0.17 -10.59
N PRO A 151 16.55 1.07 -11.02
CA PRO A 151 15.37 1.35 -11.82
C PRO A 151 15.31 0.55 -13.11
N GLU A 152 16.45 0.29 -13.73
CA GLU A 152 16.58 -0.38 -15.03
C GLU A 152 15.97 -1.79 -15.10
N ILE A 153 15.72 -2.42 -13.95
CA ILE A 153 15.08 -3.75 -13.87
C ILE A 153 13.67 -3.71 -13.27
N GLY A 154 13.23 -2.61 -12.66
CA GLY A 154 11.87 -2.48 -12.11
C GLY A 154 10.89 -1.91 -13.12
N SER A 155 9.61 -2.26 -12.97
CA SER A 155 8.55 -1.83 -13.89
C SER A 155 7.17 -1.87 -13.25
N LEU A 156 6.23 -1.10 -13.78
CA LEU A 156 4.81 -1.18 -13.44
C LEU A 156 4.06 -2.07 -14.46
N TYR A 157 3.21 -2.95 -13.96
CA TYR A 157 2.40 -3.86 -14.76
C TYR A 157 0.91 -3.75 -14.42
N SER A 158 0.08 -4.26 -15.32
CA SER A 158 -1.31 -4.62 -15.03
C SER A 158 -1.58 -6.08 -15.38
N LEU A 159 -2.60 -6.68 -14.77
CA LEU A 159 -3.09 -8.01 -15.14
C LEU A 159 -4.07 -7.93 -16.32
N GLU A 160 -3.86 -8.76 -17.33
CA GLU A 160 -4.73 -8.99 -18.49
C GLU A 160 -5.01 -10.50 -18.64
N GLU A 161 -5.87 -10.87 -19.61
CA GLU A 161 -6.18 -12.28 -19.91
C GLU A 161 -4.94 -13.12 -20.21
N SER A 162 -3.98 -12.56 -20.94
CA SER A 162 -2.74 -13.22 -21.35
C SER A 162 -1.62 -13.19 -20.30
N GLY A 163 -1.87 -12.66 -19.10
CA GLY A 163 -0.88 -12.53 -18.03
C GLY A 163 -0.62 -11.08 -17.66
N VAL A 164 0.65 -10.69 -17.46
CA VAL A 164 1.01 -9.33 -17.05
C VAL A 164 1.43 -8.47 -18.25
N LYS A 165 0.86 -7.28 -18.37
CA LYS A 165 1.25 -6.26 -19.36
C LYS A 165 2.03 -5.16 -18.68
N LYS A 166 3.16 -4.79 -19.26
CA LYS A 166 4.01 -3.71 -18.75
C LYS A 166 3.53 -2.35 -19.26
N HIS A 167 3.59 -1.33 -18.41
CA HIS A 167 3.20 0.05 -18.73
C HIS A 167 4.30 1.09 -18.50
N VAL A 168 5.14 0.89 -17.48
CA VAL A 168 6.22 1.83 -17.14
C VAL A 168 7.50 1.03 -16.92
N ASP A 169 8.57 1.41 -17.63
CA ASP A 169 9.94 0.93 -17.42
C ASP A 169 10.70 1.88 -16.47
N TYR A 170 11.90 1.49 -16.05
CA TYR A 170 12.80 2.32 -15.24
C TYR A 170 12.18 2.76 -13.90
N VAL A 171 11.64 1.80 -13.15
CA VAL A 171 11.04 2.03 -11.82
C VAL A 171 11.98 1.54 -10.72
N GLY A 172 12.44 2.41 -9.84
CA GLY A 172 13.35 2.02 -8.75
C GLY A 172 12.66 1.20 -7.67
N ILE A 173 11.55 1.71 -7.13
CA ILE A 173 10.72 1.08 -6.09
C ILE A 173 9.25 1.36 -6.42
N SER A 174 8.57 0.42 -7.09
CA SER A 174 7.16 0.58 -7.42
C SER A 174 6.30 0.63 -6.17
N ASN A 175 5.48 1.66 -6.02
CA ASN A 175 4.74 1.89 -4.78
C ASN A 175 3.34 2.48 -5.01
N GLY A 176 2.80 3.16 -4.00
CA GLY A 176 1.44 3.66 -3.87
C GLY A 176 0.73 4.03 -5.18
N LEU A 177 -0.47 3.48 -5.33
CA LEU A 177 -1.37 3.70 -6.46
C LEU A 177 -2.71 4.27 -5.99
N ALA A 178 -3.26 5.22 -6.75
CA ALA A 178 -4.61 5.73 -6.57
C ALA A 178 -5.19 6.23 -7.89
N TRP A 179 -6.51 6.37 -7.97
CA TRP A 179 -7.20 6.86 -9.17
C TRP A 179 -8.24 7.91 -8.83
N ARG A 180 -8.43 8.84 -9.75
CA ARG A 180 -9.58 9.75 -9.79
C ARG A 180 -9.95 9.99 -11.23
N ASP A 181 -11.19 9.68 -11.59
CA ASP A 181 -11.67 9.75 -12.98
C ASP A 181 -10.72 8.99 -13.92
N ALA A 182 -10.20 9.66 -14.96
CA ALA A 182 -9.24 9.10 -15.91
C ALA A 182 -7.77 9.39 -15.53
N ILE A 183 -7.48 9.71 -14.27
CA ILE A 183 -6.13 9.99 -13.78
C ILE A 183 -5.67 8.86 -12.86
N MET A 184 -4.48 8.32 -13.14
CA MET A 184 -3.75 7.44 -12.25
C MET A 184 -2.66 8.23 -11.52
N TYR A 185 -2.62 8.14 -10.20
CA TYR A 185 -1.53 8.61 -9.37
C TYR A 185 -0.63 7.44 -8.98
N TYR A 186 0.67 7.66 -9.07
CA TYR A 186 1.66 6.61 -8.90
C TYR A 186 2.93 7.12 -8.22
N ILE A 187 3.48 6.28 -7.36
CA ILE A 187 4.73 6.53 -6.66
C ILE A 187 5.77 5.52 -7.13
N ASP A 188 6.90 6.05 -7.60
CA ASP A 188 8.19 5.37 -7.50
C ASP A 188 8.92 6.01 -6.31
N SER A 189 9.12 5.27 -5.22
CA SER A 189 9.70 5.84 -3.99
C SER A 189 11.09 6.42 -4.23
N SER A 190 11.85 5.86 -5.18
CA SER A 190 13.19 6.33 -5.52
C SER A 190 13.20 7.72 -6.19
N ALA A 191 12.07 8.11 -6.79
CA ALA A 191 11.89 9.43 -7.39
C ALA A 191 11.50 10.51 -6.37
N GLY A 192 11.13 10.13 -5.13
CA GLY A 192 10.82 11.06 -4.04
C GLY A 192 9.56 11.93 -4.26
N ARG A 193 8.66 11.52 -5.18
CA ARG A 193 7.51 12.31 -5.61
C ARG A 193 6.32 11.45 -6.01
N VAL A 194 5.14 12.05 -6.03
CA VAL A 194 3.91 11.50 -6.62
C VAL A 194 3.78 12.02 -8.05
N ASP A 195 3.67 11.10 -9.01
CA ASP A 195 3.37 11.41 -10.41
C ASP A 195 1.91 11.11 -10.73
N ALA A 196 1.35 11.80 -11.72
CA ALA A 196 0.07 11.53 -12.34
C ALA A 196 0.24 11.13 -13.81
N PHE A 197 -0.64 10.27 -14.29
CA PHE A 197 -0.77 9.85 -15.68
C PHE A 197 -2.21 10.00 -16.13
N ASP A 198 -2.38 10.35 -17.40
CA ASP A 198 -3.67 10.22 -18.06
C ASP A 198 -3.83 8.74 -18.43
N LEU A 199 -4.91 8.12 -17.94
CA LEU A 199 -5.25 6.72 -18.12
C LEU A 199 -6.39 6.60 -19.12
N GLU A 200 -6.14 5.92 -20.24
CA GLU A 200 -7.22 5.52 -21.13
C GLU A 200 -7.92 4.28 -20.52
N PRO A 201 -9.21 4.37 -20.15
CA PRO A 201 -9.88 3.33 -19.37
C PRO A 201 -9.91 1.96 -20.05
N ALA A 202 -10.19 1.89 -21.36
CA ALA A 202 -10.44 0.63 -22.06
C ALA A 202 -9.16 -0.22 -22.23
N SER A 203 -8.09 0.40 -22.70
CA SER A 203 -6.80 -0.21 -23.02
C SER A 203 -5.83 -0.25 -21.84
N GLY A 204 -6.09 0.57 -20.82
CA GLY A 204 -5.16 0.80 -19.71
C GLY A 204 -3.91 1.59 -20.13
N GLN A 205 -3.90 2.27 -21.28
CA GLN A 205 -2.73 3.01 -21.73
C GLN A 205 -2.48 4.22 -20.82
N LEU A 206 -1.24 4.36 -20.35
CA LEU A 206 -0.78 5.53 -19.61
C LEU A 206 -0.08 6.53 -20.52
N SER A 207 -0.34 7.82 -20.31
CA SER A 207 0.33 8.93 -21.00
C SER A 207 0.45 10.15 -20.08
N GLY A 208 1.08 11.23 -20.56
CA GLY A 208 1.05 12.52 -19.85
C GLY A 208 1.68 12.52 -18.45
N ARG A 209 2.72 11.71 -18.21
CA ARG A 209 3.42 11.62 -16.92
C ARG A 209 3.85 13.00 -16.44
N ARG A 210 3.40 13.39 -15.25
CA ARG A 210 3.70 14.69 -14.63
C ARG A 210 3.80 14.57 -13.12
N CYS A 211 4.75 15.28 -12.52
CA CYS A 211 4.85 15.36 -11.06
C CYS A 211 3.70 16.22 -10.53
N VAL A 212 2.92 15.69 -9.58
CA VAL A 212 1.87 16.45 -8.87
C VAL A 212 2.31 16.87 -7.48
N PHE A 213 3.24 16.13 -6.85
CA PHE A 213 3.75 16.50 -5.54
C PHE A 213 5.15 15.95 -5.29
N ASP A 214 6.09 16.81 -4.93
CA ASP A 214 7.49 16.47 -4.65
C ASP A 214 7.76 16.68 -3.15
N LEU A 215 8.12 15.61 -2.44
CA LEU A 215 8.22 15.65 -0.97
C LEU A 215 9.34 16.61 -0.53
N GLN A 216 10.51 16.53 -1.17
CA GLN A 216 11.67 17.34 -0.80
C GLN A 216 11.40 18.82 -1.02
N LYS A 217 10.81 19.19 -2.17
CA LYS A 217 10.47 20.59 -2.47
C LYS A 217 9.44 21.17 -1.49
N ASN A 218 8.62 20.33 -0.88
CA ASN A 218 7.63 20.72 0.12
C ASN A 218 8.10 20.47 1.58
N GLY A 219 9.40 20.21 1.79
CA GLY A 219 9.96 20.00 3.13
C GLY A 219 9.37 18.80 3.87
N VAL A 220 8.92 17.77 3.16
CA VAL A 220 8.42 16.53 3.76
C VAL A 220 9.59 15.54 3.92
N PRO A 221 9.98 15.17 5.16
CA PRO A 221 11.00 14.15 5.37
C PRO A 221 10.48 12.75 5.06
N GLY A 222 11.41 11.87 4.68
CA GLY A 222 11.13 10.48 4.29
C GLY A 222 11.06 10.28 2.78
N VAL A 223 10.60 9.11 2.36
CA VAL A 223 10.29 8.77 0.96
C VAL A 223 8.82 8.41 0.84
N PRO A 224 8.15 8.76 -0.27
CA PRO A 224 6.75 8.38 -0.45
C PRO A 224 6.67 6.86 -0.66
N ASP A 225 5.72 6.22 0.01
CA ASP A 225 5.55 4.78 0.03
C ASP A 225 4.14 4.44 -0.52
N GLY A 226 3.33 3.68 0.19
CA GLY A 226 1.93 3.43 -0.15
C GLY A 226 1.05 4.68 -0.07
N MET A 227 -0.04 4.68 -0.86
CA MET A 227 -0.95 5.81 -1.00
C MET A 227 -2.40 5.37 -1.17
N THR A 228 -3.33 6.20 -0.70
CA THR A 228 -4.77 6.11 -1.01
C THR A 228 -5.34 7.49 -1.36
N ILE A 229 -6.62 7.55 -1.72
CA ILE A 229 -7.35 8.78 -2.04
C ILE A 229 -8.61 8.91 -1.21
N ASP A 230 -9.01 10.13 -0.84
CA ASP A 230 -10.28 10.40 -0.19
C ASP A 230 -11.41 10.75 -1.18
N SER A 231 -12.63 10.83 -0.66
CA SER A 231 -13.86 11.10 -1.44
C SER A 231 -13.91 12.47 -2.12
N VAL A 232 -13.03 13.40 -1.75
CA VAL A 232 -12.93 14.72 -2.40
C VAL A 232 -11.70 14.84 -3.31
N GLY A 233 -10.89 13.79 -3.41
CA GLY A 233 -9.78 13.69 -4.34
C GLY A 233 -8.40 14.04 -3.77
N ASN A 234 -8.24 14.17 -2.45
CA ASN A 234 -6.92 14.37 -1.85
C ASN A 234 -6.20 13.03 -1.70
N LEU A 235 -4.89 13.04 -1.92
CA LEU A 235 -4.01 11.89 -1.77
C LEU A 235 -3.49 11.79 -0.34
N TRP A 236 -3.56 10.60 0.22
CA TRP A 236 -3.03 10.28 1.54
C TRP A 236 -1.83 9.36 1.36
N VAL A 237 -0.64 9.86 1.69
CA VAL A 237 0.64 9.22 1.34
C VAL A 237 1.41 8.86 2.61
N ALA A 238 1.76 7.59 2.75
CA ALA A 238 2.69 7.12 3.77
C ALA A 238 4.11 7.63 3.47
N CYS A 239 4.82 8.08 4.51
CA CYS A 239 6.19 8.56 4.38
C CYS A 239 7.16 7.64 5.13
N PHE A 240 7.80 6.73 4.40
CA PHE A 240 8.79 5.81 4.96
C PHE A 240 10.03 6.59 5.42
N ASP A 241 10.57 6.22 6.58
CA ASP A 241 11.60 6.97 7.31
C ASP A 241 11.20 8.42 7.70
N GLY A 242 9.93 8.81 7.47
CA GLY A 242 9.38 10.15 7.73
C GLY A 242 8.45 10.28 8.94
N ALA A 243 8.07 9.17 9.58
CA ALA A 243 7.19 9.12 10.76
C ALA A 243 5.84 9.83 10.62
N GLN A 244 5.26 9.83 9.42
CA GLN A 244 4.02 10.53 9.14
C GLN A 244 3.24 9.93 7.97
N VAL A 245 1.97 10.26 7.91
CA VAL A 245 1.14 10.27 6.70
C VAL A 245 0.91 11.73 6.32
N ILE A 246 0.97 12.05 5.02
CA ILE A 246 0.62 13.38 4.53
C ILE A 246 -0.68 13.36 3.72
N CYS A 247 -1.44 14.45 3.76
CA CYS A 247 -2.58 14.68 2.88
C CYS A 247 -2.21 15.76 1.86
N VAL A 248 -2.41 15.49 0.57
CA VAL A 248 -1.97 16.33 -0.55
C VAL A 248 -3.14 16.59 -1.48
N ASP A 249 -3.32 17.85 -1.87
CA ASP A 249 -4.17 18.24 -3.00
C ASP A 249 -3.35 18.07 -4.30
N PRO A 250 -3.67 17.06 -5.14
CA PRO A 250 -2.89 16.81 -6.35
C PRO A 250 -3.17 17.81 -7.47
N GLU A 251 -4.30 18.54 -7.44
CA GLU A 251 -4.62 19.55 -8.47
C GLU A 251 -3.78 20.81 -8.27
N ARG A 252 -3.62 21.23 -7.00
CA ARG A 252 -2.82 22.40 -6.63
C ARG A 252 -1.36 22.06 -6.35
N GLY A 253 -1.04 20.78 -6.19
CA GLY A 253 0.27 20.30 -5.74
C GLY A 253 0.59 20.78 -4.33
N ALA A 254 -0.42 20.89 -3.47
CA ALA A 254 -0.31 21.51 -2.15
C ALA A 254 -0.34 20.47 -1.03
N LEU A 255 0.55 20.62 -0.05
CA LEU A 255 0.47 19.88 1.20
C LEU A 255 -0.67 20.46 2.05
N LEU A 256 -1.68 19.62 2.35
CA LEU A 256 -2.81 20.02 3.16
C LEU A 256 -2.58 19.73 4.64
N ARG A 257 -2.08 18.52 4.98
CA ARG A 257 -1.92 18.09 6.37
C ARG A 257 -0.74 17.14 6.55
N ARG A 258 -0.24 17.07 7.78
CA ARG A 258 0.74 16.08 8.26
C ARG A 258 0.17 15.38 9.49
N ILE A 259 0.04 14.06 9.42
CA ILE A 259 -0.43 13.23 10.54
C ILE A 259 0.79 12.49 11.10
N PRO A 260 1.28 12.84 12.29
CA PRO A 260 2.38 12.12 12.92
C PRO A 260 1.97 10.69 13.27
N ILE A 261 2.82 9.72 12.94
CA ILE A 261 2.63 8.32 13.31
C ILE A 261 3.79 7.94 14.24
N PRO A 262 3.55 7.24 15.36
CA PRO A 262 4.59 6.92 16.34
C PRO A 262 5.57 5.82 15.86
N ALA A 263 5.72 5.61 14.56
CA ALA A 263 6.67 4.69 13.95
C ALA A 263 7.41 5.41 12.82
N LYS A 264 8.73 5.25 12.75
CA LYS A 264 9.56 5.94 11.75
C LYS A 264 9.29 5.47 10.32
N GLN A 265 9.06 4.17 10.14
CA GLN A 265 8.92 3.52 8.84
C GLN A 265 7.44 3.30 8.53
N VAL A 266 6.73 4.38 8.19
CA VAL A 266 5.32 4.32 7.76
C VAL A 266 5.26 3.86 6.31
N THR A 267 4.53 2.79 6.03
CA THR A 267 4.64 2.09 4.75
C THR A 267 3.44 2.30 3.86
N SER A 268 2.22 2.16 4.35
CA SER A 268 1.03 2.29 3.49
C SER A 268 -0.20 2.66 4.29
N VAL A 269 -1.27 3.02 3.57
CA VAL A 269 -2.52 3.51 4.13
C VAL A 269 -3.75 3.01 3.37
N CYS A 270 -4.84 2.75 4.09
CA CYS A 270 -6.15 2.55 3.47
C CYS A 270 -7.28 3.07 4.36
N TRP A 271 -8.37 3.48 3.73
CA TRP A 271 -9.59 3.84 4.43
C TRP A 271 -10.38 2.61 4.87
N GLY A 272 -11.03 2.69 6.02
CA GLY A 272 -11.89 1.65 6.57
C GLY A 272 -12.81 2.19 7.66
N GLY A 273 -13.38 1.27 8.43
CA GLY A 273 -14.47 1.60 9.36
C GLY A 273 -15.82 1.71 8.65
N ARG A 274 -16.91 1.72 9.42
CA ARG A 274 -18.29 1.68 8.89
C ARG A 274 -18.64 2.90 8.04
N LEU A 275 -18.01 4.04 8.29
CA LEU A 275 -18.25 5.30 7.59
C LEU A 275 -17.07 5.69 6.69
N LEU A 276 -16.09 4.79 6.50
CA LEU A 276 -14.84 5.07 5.78
C LEU A 276 -14.09 6.29 6.30
N ASP A 277 -14.19 6.58 7.60
CA ASP A 277 -13.56 7.71 8.30
C ASP A 277 -12.40 7.29 9.21
N GLU A 278 -12.02 6.02 9.18
CA GLU A 278 -10.86 5.46 9.87
C GLU A 278 -9.75 5.22 8.84
N LEU A 279 -8.59 5.88 9.00
CA LEU A 279 -7.42 5.62 8.16
C LEU A 279 -6.52 4.59 8.85
N PHE A 280 -6.43 3.39 8.29
CA PHE A 280 -5.49 2.37 8.73
C PHE A 280 -4.12 2.61 8.12
N VAL A 281 -3.07 2.43 8.92
CA VAL A 281 -1.69 2.77 8.58
C VAL A 281 -0.76 1.61 8.95
N THR A 282 -0.12 1.01 7.97
CA THR A 282 0.90 -0.03 8.18
C THR A 282 2.27 0.59 8.39
N THR A 283 3.15 -0.14 9.08
CA THR A 283 4.53 0.30 9.34
C THR A 283 5.49 -0.89 9.26
N ALA A 284 6.80 -0.60 9.22
CA ALA A 284 7.87 -1.59 9.17
C ALA A 284 8.77 -1.56 10.41
N ALA A 285 9.48 -2.68 10.63
CA ALA A 285 10.55 -2.82 11.61
C ALA A 285 11.91 -3.18 10.97
N VAL A 286 12.04 -3.10 9.64
CA VAL A 286 13.23 -3.52 8.89
C VAL A 286 14.54 -2.83 9.30
N LYS A 287 14.49 -1.59 9.79
CA LYS A 287 15.67 -0.85 10.32
C LYS A 287 15.52 -0.50 11.80
N ALA A 288 14.57 -1.12 12.51
CA ALA A 288 14.32 -0.80 13.90
C ALA A 288 15.40 -1.40 14.80
N GLU A 289 15.94 -0.58 15.70
CA GLU A 289 16.75 -1.07 16.81
C GLU A 289 15.87 -1.96 17.71
N THR A 290 16.43 -3.07 18.18
CA THR A 290 15.77 -3.99 19.12
C THR A 290 15.20 -3.22 20.31
N GLY A 291 13.89 -3.36 20.56
CA GLY A 291 13.19 -2.75 21.70
C GLY A 291 12.33 -1.52 21.37
N LYS A 292 12.28 -1.04 20.11
CA LYS A 292 11.30 -0.01 19.71
C LYS A 292 9.91 -0.62 19.55
N VAL A 293 9.07 -0.42 20.57
CA VAL A 293 7.74 -1.03 20.71
C VAL A 293 6.77 -0.66 19.57
N ALA A 294 7.00 0.47 18.91
CA ALA A 294 6.12 1.04 17.89
C ALA A 294 6.44 0.68 16.43
N ALA A 295 7.62 0.10 16.15
CA ALA A 295 7.97 -0.30 14.79
C ALA A 295 7.21 -1.57 14.37
N GLY A 296 6.81 -1.68 13.10
CA GLY A 296 6.10 -2.85 12.59
C GLY A 296 4.70 -3.03 13.19
N ARG A 297 4.08 -1.96 13.71
CA ARG A 297 2.71 -1.97 14.23
C ARG A 297 1.72 -1.49 13.19
N LEU A 298 0.46 -1.84 13.39
CA LEU A 298 -0.68 -1.29 12.65
C LEU A 298 -1.32 -0.18 13.48
N TYR A 299 -1.52 0.97 12.86
CA TYR A 299 -2.20 2.10 13.46
C TYR A 299 -3.54 2.36 12.80
N ARG A 300 -4.44 2.98 13.56
CA ARG A 300 -5.67 3.58 13.08
C ARG A 300 -5.68 5.06 13.45
N VAL A 301 -6.06 5.89 12.49
CA VAL A 301 -6.25 7.32 12.67
C VAL A 301 -7.72 7.67 12.51
N THR A 302 -8.28 8.38 13.48
CA THR A 302 -9.68 8.85 13.47
C THR A 302 -9.74 10.36 13.71
N GLY A 303 -10.91 10.97 13.48
CA GLY A 303 -11.10 12.41 13.70
C GLY A 303 -10.48 13.29 12.61
N LEU A 304 -10.18 12.73 11.44
CA LEU A 304 -9.58 13.45 10.30
C LEU A 304 -10.54 14.44 9.64
N GLY A 305 -11.85 14.29 9.85
CA GLY A 305 -12.86 15.08 9.13
C GLY A 305 -12.80 14.87 7.61
N ALA A 306 -12.40 13.67 7.19
CA ALA A 306 -12.31 13.22 5.81
C ALA A 306 -12.83 11.78 5.73
N ASN A 307 -13.42 11.42 4.60
CA ASN A 307 -13.92 10.08 4.33
C ASN A 307 -13.26 9.53 3.07
N GLY A 308 -12.90 8.27 3.12
CA GLY A 308 -12.37 7.50 2.01
C GLY A 308 -13.39 7.05 0.98
N LEU A 309 -12.91 6.21 0.09
CA LEU A 309 -13.68 5.39 -0.82
C LEU A 309 -13.48 3.91 -0.48
N LEU A 310 -14.42 3.07 -0.91
CA LEU A 310 -14.19 1.62 -0.88
C LEU A 310 -13.01 1.30 -1.81
N ASN A 311 -12.16 0.37 -1.37
CA ASN A 311 -11.11 -0.13 -2.26
C ASN A 311 -11.72 -1.02 -3.34
N ASP A 312 -11.28 -0.82 -4.58
CA ASP A 312 -11.70 -1.66 -5.70
C ASP A 312 -11.18 -3.09 -5.57
N GLN A 313 -11.94 -4.03 -6.11
CA GLN A 313 -11.63 -5.45 -6.11
C GLN A 313 -11.20 -5.89 -7.50
N VAL A 314 -10.36 -6.93 -7.59
CA VAL A 314 -9.94 -7.44 -8.90
C VAL A 314 -11.10 -8.15 -9.58
N HIS A 315 -11.38 -7.74 -10.80
CA HIS A 315 -12.26 -8.46 -11.72
C HIS A 315 -11.39 -9.45 -12.48
N LEU A 316 -11.49 -10.74 -12.14
CA LEU A 316 -10.77 -11.76 -12.88
C LEU A 316 -11.29 -11.78 -14.33
N PRO A 317 -10.40 -11.83 -15.33
CA PRO A 317 -10.82 -11.96 -16.71
C PRO A 317 -11.65 -13.23 -16.91
N LEU A 318 -12.73 -13.13 -17.69
CA LEU A 318 -13.53 -14.29 -18.07
C LEU A 318 -12.66 -15.19 -18.96
N ARG A 319 -12.31 -16.39 -18.49
CA ARG A 319 -11.71 -17.39 -19.38
C ARG A 319 -12.81 -17.96 -20.27
N GLN A 320 -12.65 -17.84 -21.59
CA GLN A 320 -13.37 -18.67 -22.55
C GLN A 320 -12.89 -20.12 -22.48
#